data_AF-A0A670JUF8-F1
#
_entry.id   AF-A0A670JUF8-F1
#
_cell.length_a   1.000
_cell.length_b   1.000
_cell.length_c   1.000
_cell.angle_alpha   90.00
_cell.angle_beta   90.00
_cell.angle_gamma   90.00
#
_symmetry.space_group_name_H-M   'P 1'
#
loop_
_entity.id
_entity.type
_entity.pdbx_description
1 polymer ?
#
loop_
_entity_poly.entity_id
_entity_poly.type
_entity_poly.pdbx_seq_one_letter_code
_entity_poly.pdbx_strand_id
1 'polypeptide(L)' 'MDVFLMIRRHKTTIFTDAKESSTVYELKRIVEGILKRPPEEQRLYKDDQLPSALIPSPAPRSSQT' A
#
# COMPACT_ATOMS: atom_id res chain seq x y z
N MET A 1 1.50 13.48 13.35
CA MET A 1 2.49 12.81 14.22
C MET A 1 3.40 11.95 13.34
N ASP A 2 4.61 11.60 13.80
CA ASP A 2 5.44 10.61 13.10
C ASP A 2 5.09 9.20 13.60
N VAL A 3 4.95 8.26 12.68
CA VAL A 3 4.67 6.86 12.98
C VAL A 3 5.84 6.01 12.51
N PHE A 4 6.27 5.08 13.35
CA PHE A 4 7.32 4.11 13.02
C PHE A 4 6.66 2.84 12.47
N LEU A 5 7.10 2.43 11.28
CA LEU A 5 6.52 1.33 10.53
C LEU A 5 7.56 0.22 10.35
N MET A 6 7.10 -1.02 10.48
CA MET A 6 7.85 -2.21 10.11
C MET A 6 7.18 -2.88 8.92
N ILE A 7 7.75 -2.72 7.73
CA ILE A 7 7.23 -3.33 6.51
C ILE A 7 7.93 -4.67 6.31
N ARG A 8 7.16 -5.78 6.36
CA ARG A 8 7.69 -7.14 6.27
C ARG A 8 7.23 -7.82 4.97
N ARG A 9 8.18 -8.40 4.23
CA ARG A 9 7.92 -9.21 3.03
C ARG A 9 8.91 -10.38 2.97
N HIS A 10 8.39 -11.61 3.03
CA HIS A 10 9.22 -12.82 3.11
C HIS A 10 10.31 -12.70 4.20
N LYS A 11 11.59 -12.67 3.81
CA LYS A 11 12.75 -12.53 4.71
C LYS A 11 13.25 -11.08 4.83
N THR A 12 12.63 -10.12 4.15
CA THR A 12 13.00 -8.71 4.16
C THR A 12 12.14 -7.94 5.16
N THR A 13 12.79 -7.14 6.01
CA THR A 13 12.14 -6.22 6.95
C THR A 13 12.72 -4.83 6.74
N ILE A 14 11.84 -3.85 6.52
CA ILE A 14 12.20 -2.44 6.32
C ILE A 14 11.67 -1.67 7.52
N PHE A 15 12.56 -0.96 8.21
CA PHE A 15 12.23 0.00 9.24
C PHE A 15 12.22 1.39 8.62
N THR A 16 11.09 2.08 8.71
CA THR A 16 10.94 3.45 8.21
C THR A 16 9.97 4.21 9.10
N ASP A 17 10.12 5.52 9.15
CA ASP A 17 9.10 6.43 9.64
C ASP A 17 8.27 6.99 8.48
N ALA A 18 7.08 7.47 8.81
CA ALA A 18 6.23 8.25 7.93
C ALA A 18 5.39 9.23 8.76
N LYS A 19 4.86 10.27 8.11
CA LYS A 19 3.85 11.11 8.77
C LYS A 19 2.55 10.30 8.87
N GLU A 20 1.83 10.47 9.96
CA GLU A 20 0.49 9.88 10.15
C GLU A 20 -0.50 10.30 9.05
N SER A 21 -0.30 11.50 8.47
CA SER A 21 -1.08 12.01 7.35
C SER A 21 -0.65 11.47 5.98
N SER A 22 0.46 10.71 5.91
CA SER A 22 0.95 10.17 4.65
C SER A 22 0.00 9.13 4.08
N THR A 23 -0.13 9.13 2.77
CA THR A 23 -0.98 8.17 2.06
C THR A 23 -0.29 6.82 1.88
N VAL A 24 -1.09 5.77 1.65
CA VAL A 24 -0.56 4.45 1.27
C VAL A 24 0.30 4.52 0.01
N TYR A 25 0.00 5.44 -0.92
CA TYR A 25 0.77 5.62 -2.15
C TYR A 25 2.16 6.19 -1.89
N GLU A 26 2.28 7.18 -1.01
CA GLU A 26 3.58 7.73 -0.59
C GLU A 26 4.44 6.66 0.10
N LEU A 27 3.83 5.83 0.95
CA LEU A 27 4.53 4.71 1.57
C LEU A 27 5.01 3.68 0.53
N LYS A 28 4.22 3.40 -0.51
CA LYS A 28 4.63 2.55 -1.64
C LYS A 28 5.79 3.14 -2.44
N ARG A 29 5.92 4.47 -2.54
CA ARG A 29 7.08 5.13 -3.17
C ARG A 29 8.36 4.95 -2.36
N ILE A 30 8.28 4.98 -1.03
CA ILE A 30 9.42 4.64 -0.16
C ILE A 30 9.85 3.19 -0.40
N VAL A 31 8.90 2.26 -0.44
CA VAL A 31 9.15 0.85 -0.72
C VAL A 31 9.69 0.62 -2.14
N GLU A 32 9.22 1.39 -3.14
CA GLU A 32 9.75 1.36 -4.51
C GLU A 32 11.23 1.74 -4.53
N GLY A 33 11.62 2.78 -3.78
CA GLY A 33 13.02 3.20 -3.65
C GLY A 33 13.95 2.09 -3.15
N ILE A 34 13.42 1.20 -2.30
CA ILE A 34 14.19 0.11 -1.66
C ILE A 34 14.13 -1.18 -2.48
N LEU A 35 12.93 -1.61 -2.89
CA LEU A 35 12.70 -2.90 -3.57
C LEU A 35 12.73 -2.81 -5.09
N LYS A 36 12.80 -1.60 -5.66
CA LYS A 36 12.78 -1.33 -7.11
C LYS A 36 11.56 -1.94 -7.81
N ARG A 37 10.41 -1.88 -7.15
CA ARG A 37 9.11 -2.37 -7.64
C ARG A 37 8.11 -1.24 -7.70
N PRO A 38 7.36 -1.06 -8.80
CA PRO A 38 6.43 0.05 -8.94
C PRO A 38 5.27 -0.05 -7.94
N PRO A 39 4.67 1.07 -7.48
CA PRO A 39 3.58 1.08 -6.49
C PRO A 39 2.36 0.22 -6.83
N GLU A 40 2.08 0.02 -8.11
CA GLU A 40 0.95 -0.75 -8.64
C GLU A 40 1.14 -2.27 -8.40
N GLU A 41 2.39 -2.74 -8.38
CA GLU A 41 2.74 -4.14 -8.06
C GLU A 41 2.78 -4.41 -6.55
N GLN A 42 2.73 -3.36 -5.72
CA GLN A 42 2.83 -3.48 -4.27
C GLN A 42 1.44 -3.58 -3.61
N ARG A 43 1.30 -4.49 -2.65
CA ARG A 43 0.13 -4.59 -1.76
C ARG A 43 0.60 -4.49 -0.32
N LEU A 44 0.19 -3.42 0.35
CA LEU A 44 0.43 -3.21 1.77
C LEU A 44 -0.80 -3.70 2.53
N TYR A 45 -0.58 -4.42 3.62
CA TYR A 45 -1.62 -4.96 4.49
C TYR A 45 -1.40 -4.44 5.90
N LYS A 46 -2.49 -4.17 6.61
CA LYS A 46 -2.47 -3.94 8.06
C LYS A 46 -3.35 -5.03 8.68
N ASP A 47 -2.77 -5.87 9.53
CA ASP A 47 -3.50 -6.95 10.23
C ASP A 47 -4.37 -7.81 9.29
N ASP A 48 -3.78 -8.24 8.16
CA ASP A 48 -4.42 -8.99 7.07
C ASP A 48 -5.52 -8.25 6.27
N GLN A 49 -5.81 -7.01 6.63
CA GLN A 49 -6.74 -6.15 5.89
C GLN A 49 -5.98 -5.35 4.81
N LEU A 50 -6.42 -5.50 3.56
CA LEU A 50 -6.07 -4.56 2.49
C LEU A 50 -6.72 -3.21 2.84
N PRO A 51 -5.96 -2.09 2.85
CA PRO A 51 -6.54 -0.77 3.01
C PRO A 51 -7.61 -0.58 1.94
N SER A 52 -8.85 -0.30 2.38
CA SER A 52 -10.05 -0.24 1.54
C SER A 52 -9.95 0.73 0.34
N ALA A 53 -9.00 1.66 0.38
CA ALA A 53 -8.70 2.58 -0.71
C ALA A 53 -8.09 1.94 -1.98
N LEU A 54 -7.79 0.63 -1.97
CA LEU A 54 -7.21 -0.09 -3.13
C LEU A 54 -8.22 -0.96 -3.90
N ILE A 55 -9.52 -0.90 -3.61
CA ILE A 55 -10.54 -1.56 -4.43
C ILE A 55 -10.93 -0.60 -5.56
N PRO A 56 -10.52 -0.84 -6.83
CA PRO A 56 -11.12 -0.12 -7.95
C PRO A 56 -12.61 -0.47 -7.97
N SER A 57 -13.46 0.57 -7.93
CA SER A 57 -14.91 0.43 -8.04
C SER A 57 -15.26 -0.51 -9.21
N PRO A 58 -16.04 -1.59 -9.00
CA PRO A 58 -16.50 -2.42 -10.11
C PRO A 58 -17.33 -1.53 -11.03
N ALA A 59 -16.90 -1.40 -12.29
CA ALA A 59 -17.61 -0.64 -13.31
C ALA A 59 -19.10 -1.06 -13.34
N PRO A 60 -20.04 -0.11 -13.49
CA PRO A 60 -21.45 -0.44 -13.52
C PRO A 60 -21.69 -1.41 -14.68
N ARG A 61 -22.15 -2.62 -14.36
CA ARG A 61 -22.52 -3.64 -15.34
C ARG A 61 -23.66 -3.02 -16.16
N SER A 62 -23.38 -2.68 -17.42
CA SER A 62 -24.37 -2.17 -18.36
C SER A 62 -25.50 -3.18 -18.44
N SER A 63 -26.68 -2.75 -18.00
CA SER A 63 -27.94 -3.48 -18.11
C SER A 63 -28.22 -3.75 -19.59
N GLN A 64 -28.05 -5.00 -20.02
CA GLN A 64 -28.68 -5.49 -21.23
C GLN A 64 -30.05 -6.02 -20.84
N THR A 65 -31.08 -5.25 -21.19
CA THR A 65 -32.46 -5.68 -21.43
C THR A 65 -32.99 -4.82 -22.55
#